data_AF-A0A1F8EXW5-F1
#
_entry.id   AF-A0A1F8EXW5-F1
#
_cell.length_a   1.000
_cell.length_b   1.000
_cell.length_c   1.000
_cell.angle_alpha   90.00
_cell.angle_beta   90.00
_cell.angle_gamma   90.00
#
_symmetry.space_group_name_H-M   'P 1'
#
loop_
_entity.id
_entity.type
_entity.pdbx_description
1 polymer ?
#
loop_
_entity_poly.entity_id
_entity_poly.type
_entity_poly.pdbx_seq_one_letter_code
_entity_poly.pdbx_strand_id
1 'polypeptide(L)'
;MAATKIVRLNIPLDPSKIGQGAAELELGLRRMIVGQNEAVQNIVNIYQMHLTGMNPPGRPIGNFLFLGPTGSGKTRIVEATAEILMKNPRAVIKVDCAEFQHSHEIAKLVGSPPGYLGHRETHPLLSQEVLNQFHTNDTKLSLVLFDEIEKASDALWNLLLGILDKATLTLGDNRKVDFSCAMIFMTSNLGATEISSILTPRFGFTANSKQSSSEQSISSNSVSKIQQSAIAAARRKFTPEFLNRLNKIVVFHPLGENDLRKILNIELNFVQQRIFNNGIDRAFVFTLNDEAKNYILKEGTDTKYGARHLKRAIERLLVQPMSNLISSNQIHGGDWIGVEFEEGSKVLHFAREAEGLPVQDMLRLVDTSVNFPVLSPGAPAEGPRTSTKKR
;
A
#
# COMPACT_ATOMS: atom_id res chain seq x y z
N MET A 1 -18.41 -29.22 48.00
CA MET A 1 -17.82 -28.80 46.71
C MET A 1 -18.51 -29.57 45.60
N ALA A 2 -19.34 -28.91 44.79
CA ALA A 2 -20.01 -29.56 43.67
C ALA A 2 -18.99 -29.79 42.55
N ALA A 3 -18.75 -31.05 42.19
CA ALA A 3 -17.89 -31.42 41.07
C ALA A 3 -18.58 -31.00 39.76
N THR A 4 -18.07 -29.97 39.11
CA THR A 4 -18.54 -29.52 37.79
C THR A 4 -18.34 -30.66 36.79
N LYS A 5 -19.42 -31.30 36.37
CA LYS A 5 -19.39 -32.36 35.36
C LYS A 5 -18.85 -31.79 34.05
N ILE A 6 -17.67 -32.24 33.61
CA ILE A 6 -17.08 -31.84 32.34
C ILE A 6 -17.92 -32.44 31.20
N VAL A 7 -18.54 -31.59 30.39
CA VAL A 7 -19.21 -32.01 29.15
C VAL A 7 -18.15 -32.14 28.05
N ARG A 8 -17.96 -33.36 27.54
CA ARG A 8 -17.07 -33.60 26.39
C ARG A 8 -17.86 -33.40 25.09
N LEU A 9 -17.50 -32.35 24.34
CA LEU A 9 -18.03 -32.09 23.01
C LEU A 9 -17.03 -32.62 21.96
N ASN A 10 -17.54 -33.27 20.91
CA ASN A 10 -16.75 -33.69 19.75
C ASN A 10 -17.27 -32.98 18.49
N ILE A 11 -17.20 -31.64 18.51
CA ILE A 11 -17.66 -30.79 17.42
C ILE A 11 -16.43 -30.44 16.55
N PRO A 12 -16.48 -30.69 15.23
CA PRO A 12 -15.38 -30.31 14.34
C PRO A 12 -15.25 -28.79 14.28
N LEU A 13 -14.02 -28.29 14.39
CA LEU A 13 -13.68 -26.88 14.27
C LEU A 13 -12.96 -26.63 12.95
N ASP A 14 -13.22 -25.47 12.34
CA ASP A 14 -12.64 -25.07 11.06
C ASP A 14 -11.58 -23.97 11.25
N PRO A 15 -10.28 -24.28 11.09
CA PRO A 15 -9.19 -23.32 11.29
C PRO A 15 -9.02 -22.35 10.10
N SER A 16 -9.76 -22.52 9.00
CA SER A 16 -9.65 -21.64 7.83
C SER A 16 -10.44 -20.33 7.99
N LYS A 17 -11.36 -20.27 8.96
CA LYS A 17 -12.16 -19.07 9.22
C LYS A 17 -11.35 -18.05 10.02
N ILE A 18 -11.33 -16.83 9.51
CA ILE A 18 -10.73 -15.67 10.19
C ILE A 18 -11.80 -14.85 10.93
N GLY A 19 -11.38 -14.12 11.95
CA GLY A 19 -12.24 -13.21 12.70
C GLY A 19 -12.58 -11.95 11.91
N GLN A 20 -13.58 -11.20 12.37
CA GLN A 20 -14.10 -10.01 11.68
C GLN A 20 -13.00 -8.98 11.38
N GLY A 21 -12.16 -8.62 12.36
CA GLY A 21 -11.10 -7.63 12.16
C GLY A 21 -10.07 -8.04 11.10
N ALA A 22 -9.69 -9.33 11.06
CA ALA A 22 -8.79 -9.83 10.03
C ALA A 22 -9.46 -9.89 8.65
N ALA A 23 -10.75 -10.23 8.58
CA ALA A 23 -11.52 -10.22 7.33
C ALA A 23 -11.66 -8.81 6.74
N GLU A 24 -11.88 -7.79 7.59
CA GLU A 24 -11.91 -6.39 7.17
C GLU A 24 -10.56 -5.94 6.62
N LEU A 25 -9.45 -6.33 7.28
CA LEU A 25 -8.11 -6.07 6.77
C LEU A 25 -7.87 -6.74 5.42
N GLU A 26 -8.23 -8.02 5.28
CA GLU A 26 -8.06 -8.78 4.04
C GLU A 26 -8.83 -8.13 2.89
N LEU A 27 -10.12 -7.83 3.10
CA LEU A 27 -10.97 -7.22 2.08
C LEU A 27 -10.43 -5.85 1.66
N GLY A 28 -10.02 -5.02 2.63
CA GLY A 28 -9.42 -3.72 2.35
C GLY A 28 -8.13 -3.83 1.53
N LEU A 29 -7.23 -4.73 1.92
CA LEU A 29 -5.97 -4.95 1.21
C LEU A 29 -6.21 -5.45 -0.21
N ARG A 30 -7.14 -6.39 -0.42
CA ARG A 30 -7.46 -6.92 -1.76
C ARG A 30 -8.08 -5.88 -2.69
N ARG A 31 -8.73 -4.84 -2.16
CA ARG A 31 -9.24 -3.71 -2.96
C ARG A 31 -8.14 -2.76 -3.41
N MET A 32 -7.05 -2.66 -2.65
CA MET A 32 -6.00 -1.66 -2.87
C MET A 32 -4.71 -2.24 -3.46
N ILE A 33 -4.49 -3.54 -3.30
CA ILE A 33 -3.26 -4.24 -3.70
C ILE A 33 -3.57 -5.29 -4.75
N VAL A 34 -2.94 -5.14 -5.90
CA VAL A 34 -3.15 -6.00 -7.07
C VAL A 34 -1.97 -6.97 -7.24
N GLY A 35 -2.26 -8.24 -7.47
CA GLY A 35 -1.27 -9.27 -7.84
C GLY A 35 -0.44 -9.86 -6.69
N GLN A 36 -0.50 -9.30 -5.47
CA GLN A 36 0.37 -9.69 -4.35
C GLN A 36 -0.36 -10.49 -3.25
N ASN A 37 -1.10 -11.54 -3.66
CA ASN A 37 -1.96 -12.33 -2.75
C ASN A 37 -1.19 -12.97 -1.58
N GLU A 38 0.02 -13.48 -1.82
CA GLU A 38 0.85 -14.08 -0.78
C GLU A 38 1.20 -13.07 0.33
N ALA A 39 1.55 -11.84 -0.05
CA ALA A 39 1.87 -10.79 0.92
C ALA A 39 0.64 -10.42 1.76
N VAL A 40 -0.53 -10.26 1.11
CA VAL A 40 -1.80 -9.97 1.79
C VAL A 40 -2.14 -11.07 2.80
N GLN A 41 -2.09 -12.34 2.39
CA GLN A 41 -2.43 -13.46 3.28
C GLN A 41 -1.49 -13.55 4.49
N ASN A 42 -0.19 -13.35 4.29
CA ASN A 42 0.77 -13.42 5.39
C ASN A 42 0.55 -12.28 6.41
N ILE A 43 0.22 -11.06 5.96
CA ILE A 43 -0.12 -9.95 6.86
C ILE A 43 -1.40 -10.26 7.63
N VAL A 44 -2.45 -10.73 6.96
CA VAL A 44 -3.75 -11.07 7.57
C VAL A 44 -3.59 -12.16 8.62
N ASN A 45 -2.81 -13.21 8.33
CA ASN A 45 -2.57 -14.31 9.27
C ASN A 45 -1.85 -13.83 10.54
N ILE A 46 -0.82 -12.98 10.39
CA ILE A 46 -0.11 -12.41 11.55
C ILE A 46 -1.02 -11.48 12.35
N TYR A 47 -1.84 -10.67 11.68
CA TYR A 47 -2.79 -9.79 12.35
C TYR A 47 -3.88 -10.56 13.10
N GLN A 48 -4.39 -11.66 12.54
CA GLN A 48 -5.33 -12.55 13.23
C GLN A 48 -4.73 -13.12 14.53
N MET A 49 -3.46 -13.55 14.51
CA MET A 49 -2.78 -13.99 15.72
C MET A 49 -2.69 -12.86 16.76
N HIS A 50 -2.41 -11.63 16.30
CA HIS A 50 -2.28 -10.47 17.17
C HIS A 50 -3.59 -10.14 17.88
N LEU A 51 -4.70 -10.13 17.14
CA LEU A 51 -6.04 -9.92 17.70
C LEU A 51 -6.40 -10.95 18.79
N THR A 52 -5.87 -12.17 18.69
CA THR A 52 -6.10 -13.24 19.67
C THR A 52 -5.03 -13.34 20.77
N GLY A 53 -3.97 -12.53 20.69
CA GLY A 53 -2.83 -12.61 21.62
C GLY A 53 -1.98 -13.88 21.47
N MET A 54 -2.06 -14.58 20.33
CA MET A 54 -1.37 -15.85 20.07
C MET A 54 0.04 -15.69 19.49
N ASN A 55 0.53 -14.45 19.33
CA ASN A 55 1.91 -14.21 18.91
C ASN A 55 2.90 -14.63 20.01
N PRO A 56 4.11 -15.08 19.65
CA PRO A 56 5.16 -15.38 20.63
C PRO A 56 5.47 -14.14 21.49
N PRO A 57 5.49 -14.25 22.82
CA PRO A 57 5.84 -13.13 23.69
C PRO A 57 7.30 -12.74 23.51
N GLY A 58 7.63 -11.47 23.76
CA GLY A 58 9.01 -10.96 23.68
C GLY A 58 9.56 -10.83 22.27
N ARG A 59 8.70 -10.86 21.24
CA ARG A 59 9.04 -10.64 19.83
C ARG A 59 8.12 -9.60 19.22
N PRO A 60 8.54 -8.91 18.15
CA PRO A 60 7.62 -8.10 17.37
C PRO A 60 6.47 -8.97 16.83
N ILE A 61 5.33 -8.34 16.58
CA ILE A 61 4.11 -9.02 16.09
C ILE A 61 4.40 -9.77 14.80
N GLY A 62 5.17 -9.16 13.88
CA GLY A 62 5.59 -9.80 12.65
C GLY A 62 6.80 -9.11 12.03
N ASN A 63 7.71 -9.92 11.50
CA ASN A 63 8.94 -9.53 10.83
C ASN A 63 8.89 -10.00 9.38
N PHE A 64 8.72 -9.07 8.44
CA PHE A 64 8.57 -9.37 7.02
C PHE A 64 9.75 -8.85 6.22
N LEU A 65 10.24 -9.65 5.26
CA LEU A 65 11.14 -9.20 4.21
C LEU A 65 10.45 -9.33 2.86
N PHE A 66 10.21 -8.21 2.20
CA PHE A 66 9.61 -8.12 0.87
C PHE A 66 10.72 -7.96 -0.18
N LEU A 67 10.82 -8.95 -1.06
CA LEU A 67 11.79 -9.00 -2.16
C LEU A 67 11.07 -8.75 -3.48
N GLY A 68 11.67 -8.04 -4.42
CA GLY A 68 11.14 -7.91 -5.78
C GLY A 68 11.51 -6.59 -6.43
N PRO A 69 11.14 -6.35 -7.70
CA PRO A 69 11.54 -5.15 -8.41
C PRO A 69 10.86 -3.88 -7.88
N THR A 70 11.43 -2.74 -8.25
CA THR A 70 10.86 -1.41 -7.99
C THR A 70 9.47 -1.28 -8.61
N GLY A 71 8.55 -0.63 -7.90
CA GLY A 71 7.20 -0.39 -8.42
C GLY A 71 6.23 -1.58 -8.35
N SER A 72 6.63 -2.70 -7.75
CA SER A 72 5.77 -3.89 -7.54
C SER A 72 4.77 -3.78 -6.37
N GLY A 73 4.85 -2.70 -5.57
CA GLY A 73 3.90 -2.43 -4.47
C GLY A 73 4.37 -2.80 -3.06
N LYS A 74 5.66 -3.13 -2.86
CA LYS A 74 6.25 -3.47 -1.54
C LYS A 74 5.94 -2.44 -0.43
N THR A 75 6.18 -1.15 -0.72
CA THR A 75 5.88 -0.04 0.20
C THR A 75 4.37 0.18 0.31
N ARG A 76 3.65 0.12 -0.83
CA ARG A 76 2.21 0.41 -0.91
C ARG A 76 1.36 -0.52 -0.05
N ILE A 77 1.71 -1.80 0.06
CA ILE A 77 0.96 -2.74 0.92
C ILE A 77 1.07 -2.38 2.42
N VAL A 78 2.20 -1.82 2.85
CA VAL A 78 2.39 -1.38 4.23
C VAL A 78 1.57 -0.12 4.49
N GLU A 79 1.63 0.85 3.57
CA GLU A 79 0.78 2.05 3.62
C GLU A 79 -0.71 1.71 3.57
N ALA A 80 -1.12 0.72 2.76
CA ALA A 80 -2.50 0.25 2.70
C ALA A 80 -2.92 -0.42 4.02
N THR A 81 -2.03 -1.20 4.64
CA THR A 81 -2.27 -1.77 5.97
C THR A 81 -2.50 -0.67 7.01
N ALA A 82 -1.69 0.39 6.98
CA ALA A 82 -1.85 1.57 7.84
C ALA A 82 -3.18 2.29 7.59
N GLU A 83 -3.53 2.49 6.32
CA GLU A 83 -4.77 3.13 5.90
C GLU A 83 -6.00 2.36 6.38
N ILE A 84 -5.98 1.04 6.36
CA ILE A 84 -7.12 0.22 6.79
C ILE A 84 -7.25 0.19 8.31
N LEU A 85 -6.14 -0.06 9.02
CA LEU A 85 -6.12 -0.27 10.47
C LEU A 85 -6.16 1.03 11.28
N MET A 86 -5.50 2.08 10.80
CA MET A 86 -5.34 3.36 11.50
C MET A 86 -6.09 4.51 10.83
N LYS A 87 -6.78 4.25 9.70
CA LYS A 87 -7.44 5.29 8.88
C LYS A 87 -6.48 6.40 8.43
N ASN A 88 -5.20 6.07 8.35
CA ASN A 88 -4.15 7.01 7.97
C ASN A 88 -3.04 6.28 7.20
N PRO A 89 -2.88 6.50 5.87
CA PRO A 89 -1.82 5.86 5.08
C PRO A 89 -0.42 6.30 5.51
N ARG A 90 -0.29 7.42 6.22
CA ARG A 90 0.98 7.92 6.77
C ARG A 90 1.29 7.39 8.16
N ALA A 91 0.44 6.53 8.73
CA ALA A 91 0.68 5.87 10.02
C ALA A 91 1.70 4.72 9.90
N VAL A 92 2.84 5.02 9.27
CA VAL A 92 3.97 4.11 9.07
C VAL A 92 5.23 4.86 9.44
N ILE A 93 6.03 4.28 10.34
CA ILE A 93 7.33 4.82 10.71
C ILE A 93 8.32 4.34 9.66
N LYS A 94 8.62 5.21 8.70
CA LYS A 94 9.46 4.89 7.56
C LYS A 94 10.91 5.27 7.81
N VAL A 95 11.81 4.33 7.56
CA VAL A 95 13.26 4.47 7.60
C VAL A 95 13.79 4.13 6.20
N ASP A 96 14.36 5.12 5.51
CA ASP A 96 15.07 4.89 4.25
C ASP A 96 16.48 4.40 4.55
N CYS A 97 16.75 3.11 4.33
CA CYS A 97 18.04 2.51 4.64
C CYS A 97 19.19 3.02 3.76
N ALA A 98 18.90 3.70 2.65
CA ALA A 98 19.92 4.38 1.85
C ALA A 98 20.55 5.56 2.59
N GLU A 99 19.86 6.16 3.58
CA GLU A 99 20.40 7.22 4.46
C GLU A 99 21.24 6.70 5.64
N PHE A 100 21.44 5.37 5.72
CA PHE A 100 22.17 4.71 6.81
C PHE A 100 23.30 3.81 6.27
N GLN A 101 23.94 4.25 5.19
CA GLN A 101 25.08 3.57 4.56
C GLN A 101 26.34 3.68 5.42
N HIS A 102 26.43 4.69 6.28
CA HIS A 102 27.55 4.88 7.20
C HIS A 102 27.12 4.68 8.65
N SER A 103 28.00 4.08 9.46
CA SER A 103 27.70 3.69 10.84
C SER A 103 27.33 4.88 11.75
N HIS A 104 27.89 6.06 11.50
CA HIS A 104 27.60 7.26 12.31
C HIS A 104 26.19 7.81 12.08
N GLU A 105 25.53 7.47 10.97
CA GLU A 105 24.17 7.93 10.66
C GLU A 105 23.13 7.28 11.58
N ILE A 106 23.46 6.14 12.20
CA ILE A 106 22.59 5.41 13.13
C ILE A 106 22.20 6.25 14.34
N ALA A 107 22.99 7.26 14.71
CA ALA A 107 22.63 8.21 15.75
C ALA A 107 21.28 8.91 15.48
N LYS A 108 20.85 9.06 14.21
CA LYS A 108 19.50 9.58 13.89
C LYS A 108 18.38 8.63 14.34
N LEU A 109 18.64 7.32 14.38
CA LEU A 109 17.67 6.30 14.81
C LEU A 109 17.65 6.13 16.32
N VAL A 110 18.83 6.07 16.96
CA VAL A 110 18.96 5.73 18.39
C VAL A 110 19.29 6.91 19.30
N GLY A 111 19.65 8.06 18.75
CA GLY A 111 20.21 9.20 19.48
C GLY A 111 21.70 9.07 19.73
N SER A 112 22.40 10.20 19.84
CA SER A 112 23.81 10.22 20.26
C SER A 112 23.94 9.89 21.75
N PRO A 113 25.00 9.20 22.19
CA PRO A 113 25.23 8.95 23.61
C PRO A 113 25.54 10.23 24.41
N PRO A 114 25.34 10.24 25.75
CA PRO A 114 25.76 11.34 26.60
C PRO A 114 27.25 11.66 26.42
N GLY A 115 27.57 12.95 26.26
CA GLY A 115 28.95 13.42 26.04
C GLY A 115 29.39 13.49 24.57
N TYR A 116 28.56 13.05 23.63
CA TYR A 116 28.79 13.23 22.19
C TYR A 116 28.04 14.47 21.65
N LEU A 117 28.58 15.08 20.60
CA LEU A 117 27.94 16.20 19.92
C LEU A 117 26.55 15.78 19.41
N GLY A 118 25.54 16.65 19.60
CA GLY A 118 24.17 16.38 19.18
C GLY A 118 23.33 15.52 20.14
N HIS A 119 23.83 15.11 21.31
CA HIS A 119 23.05 14.32 22.29
C HIS A 119 21.71 14.95 22.68
N ARG A 120 21.66 16.28 22.85
CA ARG A 120 20.43 17.00 23.21
C ARG A 120 19.58 17.41 22.00
N GLU A 121 20.13 17.34 20.80
CA GLU A 121 19.52 17.87 19.57
C GLU A 121 18.97 16.74 18.68
N THR A 122 19.50 15.52 18.83
CA THR A 122 19.13 14.37 18.00
C THR A 122 17.98 13.60 18.65
N HIS A 123 16.76 13.84 18.19
CA HIS A 123 15.60 13.06 18.63
C HIS A 123 15.62 11.67 17.99
N PRO A 124 15.67 10.57 18.77
CA PRO A 124 15.72 9.22 18.22
C PRO A 124 14.45 8.87 17.47
N LEU A 125 14.56 8.57 16.18
CA LEU A 125 13.42 8.15 15.35
C LEU A 125 12.78 6.85 15.86
N LEU A 126 13.56 5.94 16.42
CA LEU A 126 13.07 4.67 16.97
C LEU A 126 12.76 4.75 18.46
N SER A 127 12.36 5.92 18.97
CA SER A 127 11.91 6.09 20.35
C SER A 127 10.51 5.52 20.60
N GLN A 128 10.19 5.21 21.87
CA GLN A 128 8.88 4.69 22.24
C GLN A 128 7.73 5.65 21.89
N GLU A 129 7.97 6.95 22.03
CA GLU A 129 6.99 7.99 21.69
C GLU A 129 6.63 7.93 20.20
N VAL A 130 7.64 7.85 19.32
CA VAL A 130 7.44 7.75 17.87
C VAL A 130 6.77 6.42 17.50
N LEU A 131 7.15 5.30 18.14
CA LEU A 131 6.48 4.00 17.93
C LEU A 131 4.99 4.05 18.25
N ASN A 132 4.62 4.70 19.35
CA ASN A 132 3.24 4.71 19.85
C ASN A 132 2.39 5.86 19.27
N GLN A 133 2.97 6.78 18.50
CA GLN A 133 2.30 8.00 18.04
C GLN A 133 1.03 7.74 17.21
N PHE A 134 0.92 6.59 16.56
CA PHE A 134 -0.22 6.20 15.74
C PHE A 134 -1.16 5.19 16.41
N HIS A 135 -0.92 4.85 17.68
CA HIS A 135 -1.81 3.96 18.42
C HIS A 135 -3.15 4.65 18.64
N THR A 136 -4.24 3.93 18.40
CA THR A 136 -5.60 4.36 18.72
C THR A 136 -6.10 3.64 19.97
N ASN A 137 -7.34 3.89 20.40
CA ASN A 137 -7.94 3.15 21.51
C ASN A 137 -8.14 1.68 21.12
N ASP A 138 -8.53 1.43 19.87
CA ASP A 138 -8.89 0.09 19.37
C ASP A 138 -7.70 -0.65 18.76
N THR A 139 -6.66 0.08 18.33
CA THR A 139 -5.50 -0.50 17.63
C THR A 139 -4.19 -0.09 18.30
N LYS A 140 -3.61 -1.01 19.09
CA LYS A 140 -2.28 -0.87 19.71
C LYS A 140 -1.23 -1.61 18.88
N LEU A 141 -0.99 -1.09 17.68
CA LEU A 141 -0.07 -1.66 16.69
C LEU A 141 0.77 -0.56 16.06
N SER A 142 2.06 -0.78 15.90
CA SER A 142 2.97 0.11 15.16
C SER A 142 3.40 -0.56 13.87
N LEU A 143 3.40 0.18 12.75
CA LEU A 143 3.95 -0.29 11.49
C LEU A 143 5.30 0.40 11.27
N VAL A 144 6.37 -0.38 11.20
CA VAL A 144 7.74 0.12 10.99
C VAL A 144 8.25 -0.41 9.66
N LEU A 145 8.69 0.48 8.78
CA LEU A 145 9.15 0.14 7.43
C LEU A 145 10.62 0.52 7.26
N PHE A 146 11.46 -0.45 6.97
CA PHE A 146 12.84 -0.28 6.53
C PHE A 146 12.90 -0.48 5.01
N ASP A 147 12.95 0.62 4.27
CA ASP A 147 12.95 0.62 2.80
C ASP A 147 14.39 0.45 2.27
N GLU A 148 14.58 -0.39 1.26
CA GLU A 148 15.90 -0.67 0.64
C GLU A 148 16.97 -1.19 1.63
N ILE A 149 16.60 -2.17 2.47
CA ILE A 149 17.45 -2.68 3.56
C ILE A 149 18.83 -3.19 3.10
N GLU A 150 18.98 -3.61 1.84
CA GLU A 150 20.26 -4.05 1.28
C GLU A 150 21.33 -2.95 1.22
N LYS A 151 20.92 -1.68 1.33
CA LYS A 151 21.80 -0.50 1.30
C LYS A 151 22.33 -0.12 2.69
N ALA A 152 21.69 -0.59 3.76
CA ALA A 152 22.09 -0.26 5.12
C ALA A 152 23.49 -0.78 5.47
N SER A 153 24.16 -0.07 6.38
CA SER A 153 25.41 -0.48 7.01
C SER A 153 25.24 -1.66 7.97
N ASP A 154 26.32 -2.41 8.21
CA ASP A 154 26.33 -3.55 9.16
C ASP A 154 25.88 -3.15 10.56
N ALA A 155 26.14 -1.91 10.98
CA ALA A 155 25.73 -1.44 12.30
C ALA A 155 24.20 -1.30 12.41
N LEU A 156 23.49 -0.92 11.34
CA LEU A 156 22.02 -0.92 11.33
C LEU A 156 21.49 -2.36 11.33
N TRP A 157 22.18 -3.28 10.67
CA TRP A 157 21.79 -4.70 10.65
C TRP A 157 21.93 -5.34 12.04
N ASN A 158 23.01 -5.06 12.75
CA ASN A 158 23.22 -5.53 14.11
C ASN A 158 22.17 -4.97 15.08
N LEU A 159 21.79 -3.70 14.91
CA LEU A 159 20.69 -3.09 15.64
C LEU A 159 19.37 -3.84 15.38
N LEU A 160 19.05 -4.11 14.11
CA LEU A 160 17.84 -4.83 13.73
C LEU A 160 17.80 -6.25 14.29
N LEU A 161 18.92 -6.98 14.32
CA LEU A 161 18.97 -8.32 14.89
C LEU A 161 18.44 -8.37 16.34
N GLY A 162 18.81 -7.37 17.16
CA GLY A 162 18.32 -7.24 18.53
C GLY A 162 16.81 -6.99 18.58
N ILE A 163 16.31 -6.10 17.73
CA ILE A 163 14.88 -5.78 17.64
C ILE A 163 14.07 -6.99 17.19
N LEU A 164 14.47 -7.64 16.10
CA LEU A 164 13.74 -8.75 15.48
C LEU A 164 13.65 -9.97 16.43
N ASP A 165 14.61 -10.14 17.34
CA ASP A 165 14.66 -11.29 18.25
C ASP A 165 14.00 -11.05 19.61
N LYS A 166 14.24 -9.88 20.20
CA LYS A 166 13.85 -9.57 21.59
C LYS A 166 12.80 -8.47 21.69
N ALA A 167 12.40 -7.90 20.56
CA ALA A 167 11.52 -6.73 20.50
C ALA A 167 12.03 -5.54 21.33
N THR A 168 13.34 -5.45 21.57
CA THR A 168 13.91 -4.39 22.41
C THR A 168 15.04 -3.67 21.70
N LEU A 169 15.06 -2.35 21.83
CA LEU A 169 16.16 -1.49 21.41
C LEU A 169 16.64 -0.66 22.61
N THR A 170 17.95 -0.50 22.74
CA THR A 170 18.54 0.45 23.70
C THR A 170 18.97 1.70 22.93
N LEU A 171 18.46 2.86 23.35
CA LEU A 171 18.80 4.16 22.78
C LEU A 171 20.18 4.65 23.27
N GLY A 172 20.73 5.66 22.62
CA GLY A 172 22.01 6.27 23.01
C GLY A 172 22.03 6.82 24.43
N ASP A 173 20.88 7.23 24.96
CA ASP A 173 20.69 7.69 26.34
C ASP A 173 20.38 6.55 27.34
N ASN A 174 20.56 5.30 26.93
CA ASN A 174 20.28 4.07 27.69
C ASN A 174 18.81 3.78 27.98
N ARG A 175 17.85 4.56 27.47
CA ARG A 175 16.43 4.18 27.56
C ARG A 175 16.16 2.96 26.69
N LYS A 176 15.27 2.09 27.18
CA LYS A 176 14.79 0.92 26.43
C LYS A 176 13.52 1.28 25.67
N VAL A 177 13.40 0.75 24.46
CA VAL A 177 12.23 0.85 23.60
C VAL A 177 11.69 -0.54 23.33
N ASP A 178 10.37 -0.68 23.43
CA ASP A 178 9.64 -1.92 23.21
C ASP A 178 8.95 -1.92 21.84
N PHE A 179 9.29 -2.94 21.05
CA PHE A 179 8.75 -3.27 19.72
C PHE A 179 7.77 -4.45 19.77
N SER A 180 7.36 -4.92 20.96
CA SER A 180 6.44 -6.06 21.11
C SER A 180 5.09 -5.82 20.42
N CYS A 181 4.69 -4.55 20.27
CA CYS A 181 3.50 -4.13 19.56
C CYS A 181 3.77 -3.66 18.11
N ALA A 182 4.93 -4.00 17.52
CA ALA A 182 5.30 -3.57 16.18
C ALA A 182 5.19 -4.71 15.15
N MET A 183 4.65 -4.41 13.98
CA MET A 183 4.92 -5.15 12.75
C MET A 183 6.03 -4.44 11.97
N ILE A 184 7.10 -5.18 11.71
CA ILE A 184 8.30 -4.68 11.06
C ILE A 184 8.33 -5.22 9.63
N PHE A 185 8.42 -4.31 8.68
CA PHE A 185 8.52 -4.57 7.26
C PHE A 185 9.88 -4.11 6.76
N MET A 186 10.55 -4.96 6.01
CA MET A 186 11.76 -4.62 5.28
C MET A 186 11.50 -4.83 3.80
N THR A 187 11.90 -3.87 2.97
CA THR A 187 11.82 -4.03 1.51
C THR A 187 13.21 -4.13 0.94
N SER A 188 13.34 -4.89 -0.15
CA SER A 188 14.59 -4.97 -0.88
C SER A 188 14.35 -5.18 -2.36
N ASN A 189 15.21 -4.56 -3.17
CA ASN A 189 15.22 -4.75 -4.62
C ASN A 189 16.18 -5.86 -5.07
N LEU A 190 16.69 -6.67 -4.13
CA LEU A 190 17.52 -7.84 -4.44
C LEU A 190 16.79 -8.84 -5.34
N GLY A 191 17.52 -9.41 -6.30
CA GLY A 191 16.97 -10.37 -7.25
C GLY A 191 16.14 -9.73 -8.36
N ALA A 192 15.93 -8.40 -8.36
CA ALA A 192 15.08 -7.73 -9.36
C ALA A 192 15.58 -7.92 -10.80
N THR A 193 16.89 -7.94 -11.01
CA THR A 193 17.51 -8.14 -12.34
C THR A 193 17.28 -9.55 -12.86
N GLU A 194 17.44 -10.55 -12.00
CA GLU A 194 17.22 -11.96 -12.31
C GLU A 194 15.73 -12.26 -12.50
N ILE A 195 14.85 -11.66 -11.70
CA ILE A 195 13.40 -11.77 -11.88
C ILE A 195 13.00 -11.20 -13.24
N SER A 196 13.56 -10.05 -13.61
CA SER A 196 13.29 -9.41 -14.90
C SER A 196 13.81 -10.25 -16.07
N SER A 197 14.99 -10.87 -15.95
CA SER A 197 15.54 -11.72 -17.01
C SER A 197 14.80 -13.04 -17.20
N ILE A 198 14.20 -13.59 -16.13
CA ILE A 198 13.33 -14.78 -16.21
C ILE A 198 12.03 -14.48 -16.95
N LEU A 199 11.47 -13.28 -16.77
CA LEU A 199 10.20 -12.87 -17.38
C LEU A 199 10.36 -12.36 -18.80
N THR A 200 11.45 -11.66 -19.09
CA THR A 200 11.80 -11.15 -20.42
C THR A 200 13.13 -11.78 -20.84
N PRO A 201 13.14 -13.07 -21.24
CA PRO A 201 14.36 -13.68 -21.74
C PRO A 201 14.86 -12.88 -22.95
N ARG A 202 16.09 -12.37 -22.87
CA ARG A 202 16.71 -11.65 -23.98
C ARG A 202 16.67 -12.56 -25.21
N PHE A 203 16.19 -12.01 -26.32
CA PHE A 203 15.93 -12.60 -27.65
C PHE A 203 17.17 -13.23 -28.35
N GLY A 204 18.04 -13.95 -27.64
CA GLY A 204 19.36 -14.37 -28.12
C GLY A 204 19.69 -15.86 -28.01
N PHE A 205 18.89 -16.68 -27.33
CA PHE A 205 19.06 -18.14 -27.32
C PHE A 205 17.69 -18.80 -27.38
N THR A 206 17.53 -19.76 -28.29
CA THR A 206 16.29 -20.47 -28.69
C THR A 206 15.34 -19.73 -29.65
N ALA A 207 15.85 -19.39 -30.83
CA ALA A 207 15.00 -19.39 -32.02
C ALA A 207 14.67 -20.86 -32.38
N ASN A 208 13.56 -21.38 -31.85
CA ASN A 208 12.70 -22.39 -32.49
C ASN A 208 11.59 -22.85 -31.52
N SER A 209 10.56 -22.04 -31.37
CA SER A 209 9.18 -22.55 -31.40
C SER A 209 8.27 -21.40 -31.82
N LYS A 210 7.66 -21.58 -32.99
CA LYS A 210 6.67 -20.66 -33.56
C LYS A 210 5.39 -20.70 -32.74
N GLN A 211 4.78 -19.52 -32.64
CA GLN A 211 3.35 -19.25 -32.39
C GLN A 211 2.74 -19.75 -31.07
N SER A 212 2.39 -18.79 -30.21
CA SER A 212 0.99 -18.54 -29.83
C SER A 212 0.88 -17.18 -29.15
N SER A 213 0.28 -16.24 -29.85
CA SER A 213 -0.27 -14.99 -29.32
C SER A 213 -1.51 -15.34 -28.47
N SER A 214 -1.28 -15.66 -27.21
CA SER A 214 -2.31 -15.85 -26.20
C SER A 214 -1.70 -15.62 -24.82
N GLU A 215 -2.18 -14.57 -24.14
CA GLU A 215 -2.08 -14.31 -22.70
C GLU A 215 -0.89 -14.96 -21.97
N GLN A 216 0.17 -14.18 -21.73
CA GLN A 216 1.26 -14.57 -20.84
C GLN A 216 0.77 -14.63 -19.38
N SER A 217 -0.04 -15.64 -19.04
CA SER A 217 -0.14 -16.10 -17.67
C SER A 217 1.23 -16.66 -17.28
N ILE A 218 1.86 -16.07 -16.27
CA ILE A 218 3.12 -16.56 -15.71
C ILE A 218 2.93 -18.04 -15.37
N SER A 219 3.62 -18.94 -16.07
CA SER A 219 3.52 -20.37 -15.79
C SER A 219 3.94 -20.64 -14.33
N SER A 220 3.31 -21.60 -13.65
CA SER A 220 3.65 -21.99 -12.26
C SER A 220 5.14 -22.29 -12.09
N ASN A 221 5.76 -22.86 -13.13
CA ASN A 221 7.21 -23.08 -13.20
C ASN A 221 8.02 -21.78 -13.17
N SER A 222 7.57 -20.72 -13.85
CA SER A 222 8.25 -19.41 -13.81
C SER A 222 8.15 -18.75 -12.44
N VAL A 223 7.00 -18.84 -11.75
CA VAL A 223 6.81 -18.33 -10.38
C VAL A 223 7.80 -18.98 -9.40
N SER A 224 7.92 -20.31 -9.44
CA SER A 224 8.85 -21.03 -8.57
C SER A 224 10.31 -20.63 -8.79
N LYS A 225 10.72 -20.39 -10.05
CA LYS A 225 12.07 -19.94 -10.41
C LYS A 225 12.36 -18.52 -9.90
N ILE A 226 11.38 -17.62 -10.02
CA ILE A 226 11.45 -16.25 -9.48
C ILE A 226 11.64 -16.32 -7.96
N GLN A 227 10.81 -17.09 -7.26
CA GLN A 227 10.93 -17.25 -5.81
C GLN A 227 12.29 -17.80 -5.39
N GLN A 228 12.77 -18.87 -6.03
CA GLN A 228 14.08 -19.45 -5.74
C GLN A 228 15.22 -18.47 -5.99
N SER A 229 15.17 -17.72 -7.09
CA SER A 229 16.19 -16.73 -7.45
C SER A 229 16.24 -15.58 -6.45
N ALA A 230 15.08 -15.04 -6.07
CA ALA A 230 14.96 -13.97 -5.08
C ALA A 230 15.49 -14.41 -3.71
N ILE A 231 15.12 -15.61 -3.26
CA ILE A 231 15.60 -16.17 -1.98
C ILE A 231 17.11 -16.43 -2.03
N ALA A 232 17.64 -16.90 -3.16
CA ALA A 232 19.08 -17.09 -3.34
C ALA A 232 19.84 -15.76 -3.27
N ALA A 233 19.31 -14.70 -3.90
CA ALA A 233 19.88 -13.35 -3.82
C ALA A 233 19.87 -12.83 -2.36
N ALA A 234 18.76 -13.02 -1.64
CA ALA A 234 18.67 -12.68 -0.23
C ALA A 234 19.70 -13.45 0.63
N ARG A 235 19.87 -14.76 0.41
CA ARG A 235 20.87 -15.59 1.14
C ARG A 235 22.32 -15.21 0.88
N ARG A 236 22.63 -14.59 -0.26
CA ARG A 236 23.98 -14.06 -0.54
C ARG A 236 24.27 -12.76 0.19
N LYS A 237 23.23 -11.95 0.42
CA LYS A 237 23.37 -10.60 1.00
C LYS A 237 23.13 -10.61 2.51
N PHE A 238 22.16 -11.37 3.01
CA PHE A 238 21.80 -11.45 4.42
C PHE A 238 22.41 -12.66 5.11
N THR A 239 22.84 -12.48 6.36
CA THR A 239 23.36 -13.59 7.16
C THR A 239 22.23 -14.60 7.51
N PRO A 240 22.56 -15.89 7.69
CA PRO A 240 21.57 -16.87 8.14
C PRO A 240 20.90 -16.48 9.47
N GLU A 241 21.64 -15.84 10.37
CA GLU A 241 21.11 -15.33 11.64
C GLU A 241 19.97 -14.34 11.40
N PHE A 242 20.17 -13.36 10.52
CA PHE A 242 19.15 -12.38 10.18
C PHE A 242 17.92 -13.03 9.56
N LEU A 243 18.11 -13.91 8.57
CA LEU A 243 17.01 -14.59 7.89
C LEU A 243 16.17 -15.45 8.84
N ASN A 244 16.79 -16.08 9.83
CA ASN A 244 16.11 -16.91 10.82
C ASN A 244 15.26 -16.10 11.83
N ARG A 245 15.43 -14.76 11.88
CA ARG A 245 14.60 -13.86 12.72
C ARG A 245 13.38 -13.31 11.99
N LEU A 246 13.26 -13.57 10.70
CA LEU A 246 12.10 -13.19 9.90
C LEU A 246 10.98 -14.21 10.07
N ASN A 247 9.73 -13.74 10.19
CA ASN A 247 8.57 -14.63 10.16
C ASN A 247 8.30 -15.10 8.72
N LYS A 248 8.42 -14.17 7.76
CA LYS A 248 8.12 -14.43 6.34
C LYS A 248 9.04 -13.62 5.43
N ILE A 249 9.57 -14.31 4.42
CA ILE A 249 10.19 -13.70 3.24
C ILE A 249 9.18 -13.84 2.11
N VAL A 250 8.70 -12.73 1.57
CA VAL A 250 7.68 -12.72 0.53
C VAL A 250 8.24 -12.11 -0.74
N VAL A 251 8.05 -12.80 -1.86
CA VAL A 251 8.53 -12.36 -3.18
C VAL A 251 7.39 -11.70 -3.94
N PHE A 252 7.59 -10.43 -4.27
CA PHE A 252 6.67 -9.62 -5.05
C PHE A 252 6.90 -9.85 -6.53
N HIS A 253 5.80 -10.06 -7.24
CA HIS A 253 5.83 -10.32 -8.67
C HIS A 253 5.75 -9.00 -9.44
N PRO A 254 6.40 -8.91 -10.60
CA PRO A 254 6.19 -7.79 -11.52
C PRO A 254 4.73 -7.71 -11.94
N LEU A 255 4.28 -6.48 -12.15
CA LEU A 255 2.89 -6.19 -12.52
C LEU A 255 2.73 -6.37 -14.03
N GLY A 256 1.78 -7.22 -14.44
CA GLY A 256 1.39 -7.36 -15.84
C GLY A 256 0.51 -6.19 -16.30
N GLU A 257 0.23 -6.13 -17.59
CA GLU A 257 -0.64 -5.09 -18.18
C GLU A 257 -2.03 -5.06 -17.53
N ASN A 258 -2.63 -6.24 -17.29
CA ASN A 258 -3.90 -6.38 -16.59
C ASN A 258 -3.84 -5.85 -15.15
N ASP A 259 -2.71 -6.05 -14.45
CA ASP A 259 -2.55 -5.56 -13.08
C ASP A 259 -2.40 -4.03 -13.09
N LEU A 260 -1.60 -3.49 -14.01
CA LEU A 260 -1.43 -2.05 -14.19
C LEU A 260 -2.75 -1.35 -14.51
N ARG A 261 -3.59 -1.96 -15.36
CA ARG A 261 -4.93 -1.44 -15.67
C ARG A 261 -5.85 -1.44 -14.44
N LYS A 262 -5.81 -2.48 -13.60
CA LYS A 262 -6.54 -2.48 -12.31
C LYS A 262 -6.03 -1.40 -11.37
N ILE A 263 -4.71 -1.22 -11.29
CA ILE A 263 -4.09 -0.17 -10.48
C ILE A 263 -4.51 1.22 -10.98
N LEU A 264 -4.54 1.45 -12.30
CA LEU A 264 -5.04 2.70 -12.86
C LEU A 264 -6.48 2.97 -12.42
N ASN A 265 -7.38 1.99 -12.51
CA ASN A 265 -8.76 2.17 -12.06
C ASN A 265 -8.82 2.53 -10.56
N ILE A 266 -8.02 1.87 -9.71
CA ILE A 266 -7.92 2.21 -8.28
C ILE A 266 -7.48 3.67 -8.08
N GLU A 267 -6.46 4.13 -8.82
CA GLU A 267 -5.97 5.51 -8.73
C GLU A 267 -7.00 6.53 -9.26
N LEU A 268 -7.72 6.21 -10.33
CA LEU A 268 -8.82 7.05 -10.83
C LEU A 268 -9.96 7.14 -9.80
N ASN A 269 -10.27 6.04 -9.10
CA ASN A 269 -11.26 6.05 -8.03
C ASN A 269 -10.83 6.95 -6.86
N PHE A 270 -9.53 7.01 -6.52
CA PHE A 270 -9.03 7.98 -5.53
C PHE A 270 -9.18 9.43 -6.00
N VAL A 271 -9.01 9.71 -7.30
CA VAL A 271 -9.29 11.03 -7.88
C VAL A 271 -10.77 11.36 -7.76
N GLN A 272 -11.66 10.42 -8.09
CA GLN A 272 -13.11 10.59 -7.97
C GLN A 272 -13.56 10.81 -6.52
N GLN A 273 -13.01 10.07 -5.56
CA GLN A 273 -13.23 10.29 -4.12
C GLN A 273 -12.80 11.69 -3.70
N ARG A 274 -11.65 12.20 -4.19
CA ARG A 274 -11.19 13.55 -3.87
C ARG A 274 -12.17 14.62 -4.38
N ILE A 275 -12.75 14.43 -5.56
CA ILE A 275 -13.78 15.33 -6.11
C ILE A 275 -15.00 15.37 -5.19
N PHE A 276 -15.49 14.21 -4.74
CA PHE A 276 -16.64 14.13 -3.84
C PHE A 276 -16.36 14.74 -2.45
N ASN A 277 -15.13 14.62 -1.95
CA ASN A 277 -14.74 15.20 -0.67
C ASN A 277 -14.67 16.74 -0.68
N ASN A 278 -14.65 17.39 -1.85
CA ASN A 278 -14.63 18.85 -1.97
C ASN A 278 -16.01 19.53 -1.81
N GLY A 279 -17.06 18.75 -1.52
CA GLY A 279 -18.42 19.23 -1.23
C GLY A 279 -19.43 18.79 -2.28
N ILE A 280 -20.67 18.53 -1.83
CA ILE A 280 -21.76 17.98 -2.66
C ILE A 280 -22.11 18.91 -3.82
N ASP A 281 -22.14 20.22 -3.60
CA ASP A 281 -22.49 21.22 -4.62
C ASP A 281 -21.45 21.32 -5.75
N ARG A 282 -20.27 20.73 -5.56
CA ARG A 282 -19.16 20.68 -6.52
C ARG A 282 -18.86 19.26 -6.99
N ALA A 283 -19.65 18.28 -6.56
CA ALA A 283 -19.46 16.90 -6.94
C ALA A 283 -19.89 16.68 -8.39
N PHE A 284 -19.02 16.05 -9.16
CA PHE A 284 -19.26 15.64 -10.54
C PHE A 284 -18.57 14.30 -10.79
N VAL A 285 -18.92 13.60 -11.87
CA VAL A 285 -18.35 12.30 -12.22
C VAL A 285 -17.55 12.41 -13.50
N PHE A 286 -16.47 11.63 -13.61
CA PHE A 286 -15.76 11.50 -14.87
C PHE A 286 -15.60 10.03 -15.28
N THR A 287 -15.58 9.79 -16.59
CA THR A 287 -15.34 8.48 -17.19
C THR A 287 -14.26 8.58 -18.25
N LEU A 288 -13.37 7.58 -18.31
CA LEU A 288 -12.34 7.47 -19.33
C LEU A 288 -12.67 6.32 -20.26
N ASN A 289 -12.55 6.56 -21.56
CA ASN A 289 -12.57 5.47 -22.54
C ASN A 289 -11.28 4.63 -22.48
N ASP A 290 -11.26 3.48 -23.15
CA ASP A 290 -10.12 2.56 -23.08
C ASP A 290 -8.85 3.13 -23.71
N GLU A 291 -8.97 3.98 -24.72
CA GLU A 291 -7.85 4.65 -25.37
C GLU A 291 -7.17 5.66 -24.43
N ALA A 292 -7.95 6.48 -23.70
CA ALA A 292 -7.44 7.38 -22.68
C ALA A 292 -6.74 6.63 -21.54
N LYS A 293 -7.30 5.50 -21.09
CA LYS A 293 -6.65 4.64 -20.09
C LYS A 293 -5.32 4.09 -20.60
N ASN A 294 -5.28 3.60 -21.84
CA ASN A 294 -4.06 3.10 -22.47
C ASN A 294 -3.00 4.19 -22.62
N TYR A 295 -3.41 5.41 -22.99
CA TYR A 295 -2.51 6.55 -23.09
C TYR A 295 -1.88 6.90 -21.73
N ILE A 296 -2.69 6.98 -20.67
CA ILE A 296 -2.18 7.23 -19.31
C ILE A 296 -1.23 6.11 -18.86
N LEU A 297 -1.54 4.84 -19.13
CA LEU A 297 -0.66 3.72 -18.80
C LEU A 297 0.67 3.82 -19.54
N LYS A 298 0.64 4.13 -20.84
CA LYS A 298 1.85 4.28 -21.66
C LYS A 298 2.76 5.40 -21.15
N GLU A 299 2.19 6.52 -20.73
CA GLU A 299 2.94 7.66 -20.18
C GLU A 299 3.37 7.46 -18.71
N GLY A 300 2.62 6.64 -17.96
CA GLY A 300 2.77 6.47 -16.52
C GLY A 300 3.51 5.19 -16.08
N THR A 301 3.82 4.29 -17.00
CA THR A 301 4.46 3.00 -16.69
C THR A 301 5.70 2.77 -17.54
N ASP A 302 6.70 2.12 -16.94
CA ASP A 302 7.90 1.63 -17.63
C ASP A 302 8.19 0.22 -17.12
N THR A 303 8.64 -0.64 -18.03
CA THR A 303 9.22 -1.96 -17.75
C THR A 303 10.19 -1.98 -16.57
N LYS A 304 10.99 -0.93 -16.36
CA LYS A 304 11.99 -0.88 -15.28
C LYS A 304 11.44 -0.39 -13.94
N TYR A 305 10.46 0.51 -13.94
CA TYR A 305 9.99 1.20 -12.72
C TYR A 305 8.55 0.86 -12.35
N GLY A 306 7.86 0.02 -13.12
CA GLY A 306 6.49 -0.40 -12.89
C GLY A 306 5.52 0.78 -12.84
N ALA A 307 4.57 0.74 -11.90
CA ALA A 307 3.55 1.78 -11.70
C ALA A 307 4.06 3.04 -10.97
N ARG A 308 5.37 3.19 -10.73
CA ARG A 308 5.94 4.29 -9.92
C ARG A 308 5.57 5.68 -10.44
N HIS A 309 5.47 5.84 -11.75
CA HIS A 309 5.16 7.12 -12.39
C HIS A 309 3.67 7.35 -12.65
N LEU A 310 2.82 6.34 -12.41
CA LEU A 310 1.41 6.36 -12.80
C LEU A 310 0.65 7.50 -12.12
N LYS A 311 0.85 7.70 -10.81
CA LYS A 311 0.24 8.81 -10.06
C LYS A 311 0.59 10.17 -10.66
N ARG A 312 1.85 10.37 -11.07
CA ARG A 312 2.31 11.62 -11.70
C ARG A 312 1.71 11.81 -13.10
N ALA A 313 1.57 10.74 -13.87
CA ALA A 313 0.92 10.78 -15.17
C ALA A 313 -0.56 11.16 -15.03
N ILE A 314 -1.30 10.54 -14.10
CA ILE A 314 -2.68 10.90 -13.79
C ILE A 314 -2.77 12.36 -13.34
N GLU A 315 -1.87 12.81 -12.46
CA GLU A 315 -1.88 14.19 -11.98
C GLU A 315 -1.68 15.20 -13.12
N ARG A 316 -0.69 14.98 -13.98
CA ARG A 316 -0.37 15.84 -15.13
C ARG A 316 -1.43 15.81 -16.23
N LEU A 317 -1.88 14.63 -16.61
CA LEU A 317 -2.74 14.43 -17.78
C LEU A 317 -4.22 14.61 -17.47
N LEU A 318 -4.64 14.34 -16.22
CA LEU A 318 -6.04 14.34 -15.83
C LEU A 318 -6.32 15.43 -14.79
N VAL A 319 -5.70 15.36 -13.61
CA VAL A 319 -6.06 16.22 -12.46
C VAL A 319 -5.78 17.70 -12.74
N GLN A 320 -4.63 18.03 -13.31
CA GLN A 320 -4.25 19.40 -13.62
C GLN A 320 -5.18 20.04 -14.67
N PRO A 321 -5.44 19.41 -15.84
CA PRO A 321 -6.44 19.92 -16.78
C PRO A 321 -7.84 20.07 -16.17
N MET A 322 -8.31 19.08 -15.40
CA MET A 322 -9.60 19.18 -14.71
C MET A 322 -9.65 20.36 -13.74
N SER A 323 -8.56 20.64 -13.03
CA SER A 323 -8.47 21.78 -12.11
C SER A 323 -8.62 23.12 -12.86
N ASN A 324 -8.06 23.23 -14.07
CA ASN A 324 -8.23 24.40 -14.92
C ASN A 324 -9.67 24.55 -15.42
N LEU A 325 -10.33 23.44 -15.79
CA LEU A 325 -11.72 23.43 -16.25
C LEU A 325 -12.68 23.84 -15.12
N ILE A 326 -12.43 23.37 -13.89
CA ILE A 326 -13.18 23.80 -12.70
C ILE A 326 -12.93 25.29 -12.45
N SER A 327 -11.67 25.74 -12.45
CA SER A 327 -11.32 27.14 -12.16
C SER A 327 -11.84 28.12 -13.22
N SER A 328 -12.08 27.67 -14.44
CA SER A 328 -12.65 28.49 -15.52
C SER A 328 -14.18 28.40 -15.62
N ASN A 329 -14.84 27.76 -14.64
CA ASN A 329 -16.30 27.52 -14.61
C ASN A 329 -16.84 26.79 -15.85
N GLN A 330 -16.05 25.87 -16.41
CA GLN A 330 -16.51 24.99 -17.50
C GLN A 330 -17.15 23.70 -16.97
N ILE A 331 -16.75 23.26 -15.76
CA ILE A 331 -17.32 22.10 -15.06
C ILE A 331 -18.05 22.60 -13.82
N HIS A 332 -19.28 22.12 -13.62
CA HIS A 332 -20.11 22.42 -12.47
C HIS A 332 -20.46 21.14 -11.70
N GLY A 333 -20.94 21.30 -10.46
CA GLY A 333 -21.51 20.17 -9.72
C GLY A 333 -22.74 19.64 -10.46
N GLY A 334 -22.90 18.31 -10.50
CA GLY A 334 -23.91 17.68 -11.33
C GLY A 334 -23.40 17.14 -12.67
N ASP A 335 -22.22 17.56 -13.12
CA ASP A 335 -21.76 17.22 -14.47
C ASP A 335 -21.26 15.77 -14.57
N TRP A 336 -21.36 15.22 -15.78
CA TRP A 336 -20.65 14.02 -16.19
C TRP A 336 -19.68 14.35 -17.30
N ILE A 337 -18.40 14.10 -17.04
CA ILE A 337 -17.29 14.43 -17.92
C ILE A 337 -16.74 13.15 -18.56
N GLY A 338 -16.88 13.06 -19.88
CA GLY A 338 -16.20 12.08 -20.72
C GLY A 338 -14.77 12.53 -21.00
N VAL A 339 -13.82 11.61 -20.87
CA VAL A 339 -12.41 11.84 -21.17
C VAL A 339 -11.96 10.87 -22.25
N GLU A 340 -11.55 11.43 -23.38
CA GLU A 340 -11.14 10.70 -24.58
C GLU A 340 -9.71 11.06 -24.96
N PHE A 341 -9.04 10.17 -25.69
CA PHE A 341 -7.70 10.43 -26.22
C PHE A 341 -7.76 10.90 -27.66
N GLU A 342 -7.14 12.04 -27.96
CA GLU A 342 -7.02 12.54 -29.32
C GLU A 342 -5.59 12.26 -29.84
N GLU A 343 -5.46 11.33 -30.79
CA GLU A 343 -4.16 10.83 -31.26
C GLU A 343 -3.33 11.92 -31.97
N GLY A 344 -3.97 12.86 -32.66
CA GLY A 344 -3.31 13.94 -33.40
C GLY A 344 -2.57 14.94 -32.51
N SER A 345 -3.20 15.35 -31.40
CA SER A 345 -2.64 16.33 -30.46
C SER A 345 -1.86 15.67 -29.31
N LYS A 346 -2.03 14.36 -29.11
CA LYS A 346 -1.53 13.60 -27.93
C LYS A 346 -1.99 14.21 -26.61
N VAL A 347 -3.23 14.68 -26.57
CA VAL A 347 -3.84 15.27 -25.37
C VAL A 347 -5.12 14.50 -25.03
N LEU A 348 -5.50 14.53 -23.76
CA LEU A 348 -6.82 14.10 -23.34
C LEU A 348 -7.82 15.22 -23.63
N HIS A 349 -8.87 14.90 -24.38
CA HIS A 349 -10.00 15.77 -24.64
C HIS A 349 -11.08 15.52 -23.57
N PHE A 350 -11.66 16.61 -23.05
CA PHE A 350 -12.68 16.58 -22.01
C PHE A 350 -13.98 17.08 -22.60
N ALA A 351 -15.02 16.24 -22.57
CA ALA A 351 -16.35 16.59 -23.04
C ALA A 351 -17.36 16.45 -21.90
N ARG A 352 -18.30 17.37 -21.81
CA ARG A 352 -19.43 17.24 -20.89
C ARG A 352 -20.51 16.40 -21.57
N GLU A 353 -20.73 15.20 -21.05
CA GLU A 353 -21.70 14.23 -21.59
C GLU A 353 -23.10 14.46 -21.04
N ALA A 354 -23.22 14.91 -19.79
CA ALA A 354 -24.49 15.26 -19.16
C ALA A 354 -24.32 16.36 -18.11
N GLU A 355 -25.43 17.03 -17.81
CA GLU A 355 -25.53 18.10 -16.81
C GLU A 355 -26.61 17.74 -15.78
N GLY A 356 -26.44 18.21 -14.54
CA GLY A 356 -27.46 18.13 -13.51
C GLY A 356 -27.83 16.71 -13.06
N LEU A 357 -26.88 15.76 -13.13
CA LEU A 357 -27.11 14.41 -12.64
C LEU A 357 -27.45 14.41 -11.15
N PRO A 358 -28.51 13.68 -10.74
CA PRO A 358 -28.74 13.41 -9.34
C PRO A 358 -27.57 12.63 -8.74
N VAL A 359 -27.28 12.87 -7.45
CA VAL A 359 -26.24 12.16 -6.69
C VAL A 359 -26.38 10.63 -6.80
N GLN A 360 -27.60 10.12 -6.84
CA GLN A 360 -27.87 8.68 -6.96
C GLN A 360 -27.41 8.09 -8.29
N ASP A 361 -27.52 8.85 -9.39
CA ASP A 361 -27.08 8.40 -10.71
C ASP A 361 -25.57 8.55 -10.87
N MET A 362 -24.98 9.59 -10.27
CA MET A 362 -23.51 9.68 -10.12
C MET A 362 -22.93 8.45 -9.45
N LEU A 363 -23.55 7.99 -8.36
CA LEU A 363 -23.13 6.78 -7.63
C LEU A 363 -23.19 5.50 -8.45
N ARG A 364 -24.05 5.43 -9.48
CA ARG A 364 -24.14 4.27 -10.38
C ARG A 364 -23.05 4.28 -11.45
N LEU A 365 -22.57 5.45 -11.83
CA LEU A 365 -21.52 5.63 -12.83
C LEU A 365 -20.12 5.41 -12.26
N VAL A 366 -19.99 5.44 -10.93
CA VAL A 366 -18.72 5.26 -10.24
C VAL A 366 -18.61 3.84 -9.67
N ASP A 367 -17.40 3.30 -9.67
CA ASP A 367 -17.11 2.01 -9.04
C ASP A 367 -17.51 2.03 -7.54
N THR A 368 -18.11 0.94 -7.08
CA THR A 368 -18.51 0.68 -5.68
C THR A 368 -17.43 0.92 -4.62
N SER A 369 -16.17 1.01 -5.02
CA SER A 369 -15.05 1.37 -4.13
C SER A 369 -14.95 2.87 -3.81
N VAL A 370 -15.75 3.74 -4.44
CA VAL A 370 -15.80 5.17 -4.15
C VAL A 370 -16.87 5.48 -3.10
N ASN A 371 -16.43 5.99 -1.95
CA ASN A 371 -17.34 6.46 -0.91
C ASN A 371 -17.79 7.89 -1.23
N PHE A 372 -19.11 8.10 -1.30
CA PHE A 372 -19.70 9.44 -1.36
C PHE A 372 -19.98 9.93 0.08
N PRO A 373 -19.72 11.21 0.41
CA PRO A 373 -20.06 11.73 1.72
C PRO A 373 -21.57 11.60 1.96
N VAL A 374 -21.94 10.88 3.03
CA VAL A 374 -23.33 10.61 3.39
C VAL A 374 -24.05 11.93 3.65
N LEU A 375 -25.15 12.17 2.92
CA LEU A 375 -26.14 13.18 3.30
C LEU A 375 -26.72 12.78 4.66
N SER A 376 -26.49 13.58 5.70
CA SER A 376 -27.19 13.44 6.98
C SER A 376 -28.70 13.34 6.72
N PRO A 377 -29.40 12.28 7.13
CA PRO A 377 -30.84 12.18 6.95
C PRO A 377 -31.51 13.09 7.99
N GLY A 378 -31.73 14.36 7.65
CA GLY A 378 -32.33 15.30 8.59
C GLY A 378 -32.21 16.77 8.23
N ALA A 379 -32.57 17.18 7.01
CA ALA A 379 -32.96 18.56 6.76
C ALA A 379 -34.17 18.54 5.80
N PRO A 380 -35.36 19.03 6.22
CA PRO A 380 -36.49 19.11 5.31
C PRO A 380 -36.17 20.11 4.20
N ALA A 381 -36.48 19.72 2.96
CA ALA A 381 -36.42 20.61 1.82
C ALA A 381 -37.34 21.82 2.06
N GLU A 382 -36.76 23.00 2.30
CA GLU A 382 -37.51 24.25 2.15
C GLU A 382 -37.81 24.42 0.66
N GLY A 383 -39.09 24.29 0.31
CA GLY A 383 -39.59 24.54 -1.04
C GLY A 383 -39.37 25.99 -1.51
N PRO A 384 -39.50 26.25 -2.82
CA PRO A 384 -39.16 27.54 -3.40
C PRO A 384 -40.03 28.66 -2.82
N ARG A 385 -39.42 29.64 -2.17
CA ARG A 385 -40.08 30.87 -1.72
C ARG A 385 -40.50 31.69 -2.94
N THR A 386 -41.77 31.56 -3.32
CA THR A 386 -42.42 32.46 -4.27
C THR A 386 -42.48 33.87 -3.69
N SER A 387 -41.75 34.81 -4.29
CA SER A 387 -41.83 36.23 -3.98
C SER A 387 -43.10 36.83 -4.58
N THR A 388 -44.19 36.83 -3.81
CA THR A 388 -45.34 37.68 -4.12
C THR A 388 -44.97 39.14 -3.87
N LYS A 389 -44.75 39.89 -4.95
CA LYS A 389 -44.88 41.35 -4.97
C LYS A 389 -46.31 41.71 -4.52
N LYS A 390 -46.43 42.50 -3.45
CA LYS A 390 -47.63 43.29 -3.17
C LYS A 390 -47.33 44.76 -3.46
N ARG A 391 -48.40 45.39 -3.97
CA ARG A 391 -48.56 46.73 -4.53
C ARG A 391 -47.91 47.86 -3.74
#